data_AF-A0A3N4VHN1-F1
#
_entry.id   AF-A0A3N4VHN1-F1
#
_cell.length_a   1.000
_cell.length_b   1.000
_cell.length_c   1.000
_cell.angle_alpha   90.00
_cell.angle_beta   90.00
_cell.angle_gamma   90.00
#
_symmetry.space_group_name_H-M   'P 1'
#
loop_
_entity.id
_entity.type
_entity.pdbx_description
1 polymer ?
#
loop_
_entity_poly.entity_id
_entity_poly.type
_entity_poly.pdbx_seq_one_letter_code
_entity_poly.pdbx_strand_id
1 'polypeptide(L)'
;MTDNEPGQTPENRRGESSSARNHRRTAARQKAQLARRKQKARARRGRWAIIAGVAVVIIALVVGATIAIRGSVPEAGKTPANMVGDGILIGKGFKAVSGEATPQSSSSGSSTPQSPSSATSTSTPTSTAPAADTVTISIYLDYLCPVCGEFEKSNNDYIKGLVESGAATVEYHPIAILTNMSLGSKYSQRAAAAAACVANYSPDAYFDFNTAMFDRQPDEQTTGLSNAQLISLIKGVSGITNTSQISKCVNDQTYASWAVSATQRALAGPLDGTAVPKITSTPTVLVNGQQYQNISPFTPEDFSNFVVTAAGNSYTDTATSSPSPSPTPSPTPTKTSTPSKKK
;
A
#
# COMPACT_ATOMS: atom_id res chain seq x y z
N MET A 1 -67.61 18.93 -107.95
CA MET A 1 -66.56 18.16 -107.23
C MET A 1 -65.48 19.16 -106.86
N THR A 2 -65.21 19.57 -105.62
CA THR A 2 -65.47 19.00 -104.28
C THR A 2 -65.27 20.12 -103.25
N ASP A 3 -66.11 20.11 -102.20
CA ASP A 3 -66.06 20.93 -100.98
C ASP A 3 -64.99 20.49 -99.96
N ASN A 4 -64.81 21.34 -98.92
CA ASN A 4 -64.23 21.14 -97.57
C ASN A 4 -62.68 21.11 -97.42
N GLU A 5 -62.03 21.61 -96.36
CA GLU A 5 -62.35 22.24 -95.05
C GLU A 5 -61.03 22.89 -94.51
N PRO A 6 -61.02 23.68 -93.41
CA PRO A 6 -59.92 24.58 -93.02
C PRO A 6 -58.86 23.95 -92.10
N GLY A 7 -57.61 24.43 -92.23
CA GLY A 7 -56.49 24.07 -91.36
C GLY A 7 -56.53 24.77 -89.99
N GLN A 8 -56.37 23.97 -88.93
CA GLN A 8 -56.16 24.40 -87.54
C GLN A 8 -54.85 25.19 -87.33
N THR A 9 -54.93 26.14 -86.39
CA THR A 9 -53.90 27.11 -85.97
C THR A 9 -52.72 26.53 -85.17
N PRO A 10 -51.57 27.22 -85.10
CA PRO A 10 -50.34 26.72 -84.48
C PRO A 10 -50.17 27.25 -83.04
N GLU A 11 -50.85 26.68 -82.04
CA GLU A 11 -50.67 27.11 -80.64
C GLU A 11 -50.26 26.02 -79.64
N ASN A 12 -50.24 24.74 -80.01
CA ASN A 12 -50.07 23.66 -79.02
C ASN A 12 -48.62 23.17 -78.78
N ARG A 13 -47.62 23.59 -79.56
CA ARG A 13 -46.28 22.94 -79.54
C ARG A 13 -45.28 23.54 -78.52
N ARG A 14 -45.60 24.66 -77.85
CA ARG A 14 -44.66 25.37 -76.96
C ARG A 14 -44.78 24.97 -75.47
N GLY A 15 -45.92 24.44 -75.03
CA GLY A 15 -46.18 24.01 -73.65
C GLY A 15 -45.51 22.68 -73.26
N GLU A 16 -45.49 21.69 -74.17
CA GLU A 16 -44.97 20.35 -73.88
C GLU A 16 -43.46 20.31 -73.60
N SER A 17 -42.65 21.14 -74.30
CA SER A 17 -41.18 21.14 -74.13
C SER A 17 -40.71 21.78 -72.80
N SER A 18 -41.54 22.64 -72.21
CA SER A 18 -41.28 23.29 -70.92
C SER A 18 -41.60 22.34 -69.76
N SER A 19 -42.74 21.65 -69.83
CA SER A 19 -43.15 20.64 -68.85
C SER A 19 -42.14 19.48 -68.74
N ALA A 20 -41.67 18.95 -69.88
CA ALA A 20 -40.70 17.86 -69.92
C ALA A 20 -39.33 18.23 -69.31
N ARG A 21 -38.86 19.48 -69.49
CA ARG A 21 -37.61 19.97 -68.87
C ARG A 21 -37.74 20.17 -67.36
N ASN A 22 -38.91 20.63 -66.90
CA ASN A 22 -39.14 20.86 -65.48
C ASN A 22 -39.25 19.53 -64.70
N HIS A 23 -39.86 18.49 -65.30
CA HIS A 23 -39.93 17.14 -64.72
C HIS A 23 -38.57 16.44 -64.63
N ARG A 24 -37.67 16.64 -65.60
CA ARG A 24 -36.29 16.12 -65.51
C ARG A 24 -35.49 16.78 -64.38
N ARG A 25 -35.70 18.07 -64.12
CA ARG A 25 -35.08 18.80 -63.01
C ARG A 25 -35.60 18.36 -61.64
N THR A 26 -36.89 18.08 -61.48
CA THR A 26 -37.47 17.58 -60.22
C THR A 26 -37.06 16.14 -59.92
N ALA A 27 -37.00 15.28 -60.93
CA ALA A 27 -36.52 13.90 -60.79
C ALA A 27 -35.04 13.84 -60.35
N ALA A 28 -34.19 14.73 -60.88
CA ALA A 28 -32.79 14.86 -60.46
C ALA A 28 -32.67 15.31 -58.99
N ARG A 29 -33.51 16.26 -58.55
CA ARG A 29 -33.56 16.72 -57.14
C ARG A 29 -34.02 15.60 -56.19
N GLN A 30 -35.01 14.79 -56.58
CA GLN A 30 -35.48 13.66 -55.76
C GLN A 30 -34.40 12.57 -55.62
N LYS A 31 -33.70 12.22 -56.71
CA LYS A 31 -32.58 11.26 -56.66
C LYS A 31 -31.44 11.77 -55.76
N ALA A 32 -31.10 13.06 -55.85
CA ALA A 32 -30.07 13.67 -55.00
C ALA A 32 -30.47 13.67 -53.51
N GLN A 33 -31.76 13.90 -53.19
CA GLN A 33 -32.25 13.85 -51.82
C GLN A 33 -32.27 12.42 -51.26
N LEU A 34 -32.65 11.41 -52.06
CA LEU A 34 -32.60 10.00 -51.67
C LEU A 34 -31.17 9.53 -51.44
N ALA A 35 -30.21 9.94 -52.28
CA ALA A 35 -28.79 9.63 -52.09
C ALA A 35 -28.24 10.25 -50.79
N ARG A 36 -28.58 11.51 -50.50
CA ARG A 36 -28.20 12.18 -49.24
C ARG A 36 -28.84 11.52 -48.01
N ARG A 37 -30.09 11.05 -48.10
CA ARG A 37 -30.75 10.29 -47.01
C ARG A 37 -30.07 8.94 -46.78
N LYS A 38 -29.72 8.21 -47.85
CA LYS A 38 -28.99 6.93 -47.74
C LYS A 38 -27.59 7.11 -47.14
N GLN A 39 -26.85 8.17 -47.49
CA GLN A 39 -25.56 8.48 -46.88
C GLN A 39 -25.69 8.87 -45.40
N LYS A 40 -26.65 9.71 -45.02
CA LYS A 40 -26.89 10.08 -43.61
C LYS A 40 -27.30 8.87 -42.75
N ALA A 41 -28.06 7.92 -43.30
CA ALA A 41 -28.43 6.70 -42.59
C ALA A 41 -27.23 5.77 -42.35
N ARG A 42 -26.32 5.63 -43.33
CA ARG A 42 -25.07 4.86 -43.18
C ARG A 42 -24.13 5.49 -42.16
N ALA A 43 -23.98 6.82 -42.17
CA ALA A 43 -23.14 7.54 -41.22
C ALA A 43 -23.62 7.39 -39.76
N ARG A 44 -24.95 7.38 -39.53
CA ARG A 44 -25.51 7.12 -38.19
C ARG A 44 -25.21 5.69 -37.73
N ARG A 45 -25.45 4.68 -38.57
CA ARG A 45 -25.18 3.26 -38.23
C ARG A 45 -23.68 3.00 -37.98
N GLY A 46 -22.79 3.61 -38.76
CA GLY A 46 -21.34 3.50 -38.55
C GLY A 46 -20.85 4.12 -37.24
N ARG A 47 -21.39 5.28 -36.84
CA ARG A 47 -21.06 5.90 -35.54
C ARG A 47 -21.47 5.03 -34.36
N TRP A 48 -22.67 4.44 -34.38
CA TRP A 48 -23.11 3.53 -33.32
C TRP A 48 -22.28 2.24 -33.26
N ALA A 49 -21.84 1.71 -34.40
CA ALA A 49 -20.94 0.55 -34.46
C ALA A 49 -19.55 0.85 -33.85
N ILE A 50 -18.99 2.04 -34.11
CA ILE A 50 -17.72 2.48 -33.51
C ILE A 50 -17.87 2.65 -32.00
N ILE A 51 -18.93 3.30 -31.53
CA ILE A 51 -19.17 3.51 -30.09
C ILE A 51 -19.36 2.17 -29.37
N ALA A 52 -20.12 1.24 -29.95
CA ALA A 52 -20.30 -0.10 -29.39
C ALA A 52 -18.98 -0.88 -29.35
N GLY A 53 -18.16 -0.80 -30.40
CA GLY A 53 -16.83 -1.43 -30.43
C GLY A 53 -15.89 -0.89 -29.35
N VAL A 54 -15.84 0.44 -29.18
CA VAL A 54 -15.02 1.08 -28.13
C VAL A 54 -15.52 0.70 -26.73
N ALA A 55 -16.82 0.67 -26.50
CA ALA A 55 -17.39 0.26 -25.21
C ALA A 55 -17.02 -1.20 -24.85
N VAL A 56 -17.07 -2.12 -25.82
CA VAL A 56 -16.67 -3.52 -25.60
C VAL A 56 -15.18 -3.64 -25.27
N VAL A 57 -14.31 -2.87 -25.95
CA VAL A 57 -12.87 -2.85 -25.64
C VAL A 57 -12.60 -2.28 -24.24
N ILE A 58 -13.29 -1.21 -23.84
CA ILE A 58 -13.16 -0.64 -22.49
C ILE A 58 -13.65 -1.65 -21.44
N ILE A 59 -14.80 -2.29 -21.66
CA ILE A 59 -15.31 -3.32 -20.74
C ILE A 59 -14.34 -4.50 -20.67
N ALA A 60 -13.77 -4.95 -21.79
CA ALA A 60 -12.76 -6.02 -21.80
C ALA A 60 -11.46 -5.61 -21.07
N LEU A 61 -11.04 -4.35 -21.17
CA LEU A 61 -9.89 -3.83 -20.43
C LEU A 61 -10.19 -3.71 -18.92
N VAL A 62 -11.39 -3.27 -18.54
CA VAL A 62 -11.81 -3.18 -17.14
C VAL A 62 -11.97 -4.58 -16.54
N VAL A 63 -12.61 -5.51 -17.26
CA VAL A 63 -12.74 -6.91 -16.83
C VAL A 63 -11.37 -7.57 -16.77
N GLY A 64 -10.51 -7.37 -17.77
CA GLY A 64 -9.12 -7.83 -17.78
C GLY A 64 -8.30 -7.28 -16.61
N ALA A 65 -8.44 -5.99 -16.29
CA ALA A 65 -7.81 -5.38 -15.12
C ALA A 65 -8.37 -5.94 -13.81
N THR A 66 -9.68 -6.16 -13.68
CA THR A 66 -10.28 -6.74 -12.47
C THR A 66 -9.90 -8.22 -12.27
N ILE A 67 -9.74 -8.99 -13.34
CA ILE A 67 -9.27 -10.39 -13.29
C ILE A 67 -7.76 -10.41 -13.00
N ALA A 68 -6.97 -9.50 -13.56
CA ALA A 68 -5.55 -9.35 -13.23
C ALA A 68 -5.34 -8.97 -11.77
N ILE A 69 -6.19 -8.11 -11.19
CA ILE A 69 -6.11 -7.75 -9.76
C ILE A 69 -6.50 -8.93 -8.86
N ARG A 70 -7.47 -9.77 -9.25
CA ARG A 70 -7.83 -10.98 -8.47
C ARG A 70 -6.85 -12.14 -8.62
N GLY A 71 -6.14 -12.23 -9.75
CA GLY A 71 -5.15 -13.29 -10.03
C GLY A 71 -3.72 -12.97 -9.58
N SER A 72 -3.46 -11.75 -9.10
CA SER A 72 -2.14 -11.27 -8.69
C SER A 72 -2.02 -11.07 -7.17
N VAL A 73 -2.80 -11.80 -6.38
CA VAL A 73 -2.49 -11.94 -4.95
C VAL A 73 -1.46 -13.07 -4.87
N PRO A 74 -0.16 -12.77 -4.69
CA PRO A 74 0.80 -13.84 -4.42
C PRO A 74 0.26 -14.66 -3.25
N GLU A 75 0.25 -16.00 -3.39
CA GLU A 75 -0.08 -16.88 -2.28
C GLU A 75 0.69 -16.41 -1.04
N ALA A 76 0.00 -16.29 0.09
CA ALA A 76 0.59 -15.80 1.33
C ALA A 76 1.83 -16.65 1.63
N GLY A 77 3.00 -16.09 1.31
CA GLY A 77 4.28 -16.70 1.60
C GLY A 77 4.39 -16.95 3.09
N LYS A 78 5.22 -17.91 3.48
CA LYS A 78 5.53 -18.15 4.88
C LYS A 78 5.85 -16.82 5.58
N THR A 79 5.13 -16.46 6.62
CA THR A 79 5.48 -15.29 7.44
C THR A 79 6.66 -15.64 8.35
N PRO A 80 7.70 -14.79 8.46
CA PRO A 80 8.80 -15.04 9.39
C PRO A 80 8.33 -15.00 10.84
N ALA A 81 8.86 -15.89 11.67
CA ALA A 81 8.71 -15.74 13.12
C ALA A 81 9.32 -14.39 13.56
N ASN A 82 8.75 -13.80 14.61
CA ASN A 82 9.16 -12.51 15.17
C ASN A 82 8.99 -11.30 14.23
N MET A 83 8.22 -11.44 13.14
CA MET A 83 7.88 -10.33 12.25
C MET A 83 6.37 -10.07 12.16
N VAL A 84 5.72 -10.02 13.33
CA VAL A 84 4.30 -9.63 13.42
C VAL A 84 4.16 -8.18 12.96
N GLY A 85 3.18 -7.87 12.12
CA GLY A 85 3.06 -6.53 11.51
C GLY A 85 4.15 -6.23 10.46
N ASP A 86 4.82 -7.27 9.94
CA ASP A 86 5.95 -7.18 9.01
C ASP A 86 7.19 -6.45 9.54
N GLY A 87 7.27 -6.25 10.86
CA GLY A 87 8.40 -5.64 11.54
C GLY A 87 8.94 -6.54 12.66
N ILE A 88 10.24 -6.49 12.89
CA ILE A 88 10.84 -7.10 14.09
C ILE A 88 11.05 -6.03 15.15
N LEU A 89 10.39 -6.20 16.30
CA LEU A 89 10.49 -5.31 17.45
C LEU A 89 11.68 -5.72 18.32
N ILE A 90 12.63 -4.80 18.51
CA ILE A 90 13.82 -4.95 19.35
C ILE A 90 13.68 -4.03 20.57
N GLY A 91 13.72 -4.63 21.75
CA GLY A 91 13.63 -3.93 23.02
C GLY A 91 14.93 -3.94 23.81
N LYS A 92 14.79 -3.74 25.13
CA LYS A 92 15.90 -3.58 26.06
C LYS A 92 17.01 -4.61 25.87
N GLY A 93 18.26 -4.15 25.79
CA GLY A 93 19.43 -5.02 25.65
C GLY A 93 19.46 -5.80 24.33
N PHE A 94 18.86 -5.22 23.28
CA PHE A 94 18.76 -5.78 21.93
C PHE A 94 18.01 -7.12 21.85
N LYS A 95 17.11 -7.36 22.81
CA LYS A 95 16.26 -8.56 22.81
C LYS A 95 15.06 -8.36 21.92
N ALA A 96 14.81 -9.31 21.04
CA ALA A 96 13.58 -9.26 20.25
C ALA A 96 12.38 -9.52 21.15
N VAL A 97 11.33 -8.73 20.93
CA VAL A 97 10.05 -8.87 21.62
C VAL A 97 9.12 -9.61 20.68
N SER A 98 8.92 -10.90 20.91
CA SER A 98 7.95 -11.67 20.14
C SER A 98 6.54 -11.18 20.46
N GLY A 99 5.84 -10.59 19.48
CA GLY A 99 4.38 -10.60 19.49
C GLY A 99 3.91 -12.05 19.43
N GLU A 100 2.90 -12.41 20.23
CA GLU A 100 2.45 -13.80 20.36
C GLU A 100 1.98 -14.36 19.00
N ALA A 101 2.87 -15.11 18.33
CA ALA A 101 2.52 -15.86 17.15
C ALA A 101 1.76 -17.11 17.59
N THR A 102 0.47 -17.17 17.22
CA THR A 102 -0.36 -18.37 17.41
C THR A 102 0.38 -19.61 16.88
N PRO A 103 0.53 -20.69 17.66
CA PRO A 103 1.20 -21.90 17.19
C PRO A 103 0.43 -22.51 16.00
N GLN A 104 1.10 -22.65 14.86
CA GLN A 104 0.58 -23.36 13.70
C GLN A 104 0.46 -24.85 14.06
N SER A 105 -0.77 -25.27 14.37
CA SER A 105 -1.09 -26.65 14.73
C SER A 105 -0.83 -27.59 13.55
N SER A 106 0.21 -28.41 13.67
CA SER A 106 0.37 -29.63 12.90
C SER A 106 -0.85 -30.53 13.14
N SER A 107 -1.68 -30.80 12.13
CA SER A 107 -2.68 -31.86 12.21
C SER A 107 -2.35 -32.97 11.24
N SER A 108 -1.84 -34.07 11.79
CA SER A 108 -1.95 -35.40 11.19
C SER A 108 -3.43 -35.80 11.15
N GLY A 109 -3.84 -36.40 10.03
CA GLY A 109 -5.25 -36.55 9.68
C GLY A 109 -6.07 -37.56 10.48
N SER A 110 -7.39 -37.40 10.42
CA SER A 110 -8.39 -38.47 10.29
C SER A 110 -9.77 -37.89 9.95
N SER A 111 -10.50 -38.58 9.08
CA SER A 111 -11.86 -38.36 8.52
C SER A 111 -12.95 -38.08 9.58
N THR A 112 -14.01 -37.27 9.41
CA THR A 112 -15.13 -37.26 8.41
C THR A 112 -16.01 -35.98 8.66
N PRO A 113 -17.06 -35.65 7.86
CA PRO A 113 -17.41 -34.26 7.52
C PRO A 113 -18.69 -33.69 8.17
N GLN A 114 -18.71 -32.37 8.48
CA GLN A 114 -19.96 -31.63 8.63
C GLN A 114 -19.81 -30.11 8.35
N SER A 115 -20.45 -29.68 7.25
CA SER A 115 -20.96 -28.36 6.83
C SER A 115 -20.11 -27.07 6.91
N PRO A 116 -20.07 -26.23 5.84
CA PRO A 116 -19.23 -25.03 5.80
C PRO A 116 -19.96 -23.84 6.45
N SER A 117 -19.52 -23.42 7.63
CA SER A 117 -19.76 -22.05 8.09
C SER A 117 -18.57 -21.21 7.66
N SER A 118 -18.76 -20.42 6.60
CA SER A 118 -17.84 -19.36 6.20
C SER A 118 -17.70 -18.34 7.33
N ALA A 119 -16.73 -18.55 8.21
CA ALA A 119 -16.15 -17.49 9.03
C ALA A 119 -14.81 -17.14 8.37
N THR A 120 -14.80 -16.06 7.60
CA THR A 120 -13.58 -15.36 7.21
C THR A 120 -12.95 -14.83 8.49
N SER A 121 -12.06 -15.62 9.09
CA SER A 121 -11.18 -15.15 10.16
C SER A 121 -10.11 -14.25 9.55
N THR A 122 -10.45 -12.97 9.36
CA THR A 122 -9.46 -11.91 9.23
C THR A 122 -8.91 -11.64 10.63
N SER A 123 -8.00 -12.49 11.11
CA SER A 123 -7.22 -12.20 12.31
C SER A 123 -6.07 -11.28 11.90
N THR A 124 -6.30 -9.98 11.95
CA THR A 124 -5.25 -8.96 11.88
C THR A 124 -4.39 -9.10 13.14
N PRO A 125 -3.09 -9.44 13.05
CA PRO A 125 -2.27 -9.56 14.24
C PRO A 125 -1.83 -8.16 14.68
N THR A 126 -2.29 -7.73 15.85
CA THR A 126 -1.99 -6.43 16.46
C THR A 126 -0.56 -6.39 16.98
N SER A 127 0.20 -5.34 16.63
CA SER A 127 1.51 -5.05 17.24
C SER A 127 1.37 -4.79 18.74
N THR A 128 2.30 -5.33 19.54
CA THR A 128 2.32 -5.18 20.99
C THR A 128 2.58 -3.71 21.34
N ALA A 129 1.57 -2.99 21.85
CA ALA A 129 1.76 -1.67 22.41
C ALA A 129 2.73 -1.73 23.60
N PRO A 130 3.85 -0.99 23.60
CA PRO A 130 4.77 -0.96 24.73
C PRO A 130 4.20 -0.16 25.90
N ALA A 131 4.84 -0.30 27.07
CA ALA A 131 4.48 0.43 28.28
C ALA A 131 4.47 1.95 28.05
N ALA A 132 3.57 2.66 28.74
CA ALA A 132 3.29 4.09 28.54
C ALA A 132 4.52 5.03 28.60
N ASP A 133 5.62 4.57 29.19
CA ASP A 133 6.85 5.35 29.39
C ASP A 133 7.99 4.99 28.41
N THR A 134 7.78 4.08 27.46
CA THR A 134 8.80 3.64 26.49
C THR A 134 8.52 4.20 25.10
N VAL A 135 9.49 4.90 24.51
CA VAL A 135 9.36 5.45 23.15
C VAL A 135 9.36 4.32 22.12
N THR A 136 8.45 4.35 21.15
CA THR A 136 8.47 3.46 19.98
C THR A 136 9.10 4.14 18.80
N ILE A 137 10.08 3.48 18.18
CA ILE A 137 10.70 3.92 16.94
C ILE A 137 10.40 2.84 15.89
N SER A 138 9.58 3.13 14.88
CA SER A 138 9.35 2.21 13.76
C SER A 138 10.06 2.71 12.51
N ILE A 139 10.84 1.86 11.85
CA ILE A 139 11.68 2.23 10.71
C ILE A 139 11.34 1.32 9.53
N TYR A 140 10.73 1.91 8.51
CA TYR A 140 10.52 1.27 7.21
C TYR A 140 11.70 1.60 6.31
N LEU A 141 12.45 0.57 5.91
CA LEU A 141 13.72 0.71 5.20
C LEU A 141 13.85 -0.24 4.03
N ASP A 142 14.64 0.16 3.04
CA ASP A 142 15.09 -0.68 1.94
C ASP A 142 16.62 -0.72 1.97
N TYR A 143 17.21 -1.91 2.04
CA TYR A 143 18.66 -2.08 2.20
C TYR A 143 19.48 -1.57 0.99
N LEU A 144 18.85 -1.25 -0.15
CA LEU A 144 19.51 -0.59 -1.28
C LEU A 144 19.42 0.94 -1.22
N CYS A 145 18.55 1.51 -0.37
CA CYS A 145 18.26 2.94 -0.37
C CYS A 145 19.40 3.75 0.26
N PRO A 146 20.07 4.66 -0.47
CA PRO A 146 21.17 5.46 0.07
C PRO A 146 20.73 6.34 1.24
N VAL A 147 19.52 6.93 1.16
CA VAL A 147 18.96 7.77 2.23
C VAL A 147 18.70 6.96 3.51
N CYS A 148 18.39 5.66 3.40
CA CYS A 148 18.33 4.79 4.58
C CYS A 148 19.72 4.61 5.20
N GLY A 149 20.73 4.37 4.37
CA GLY A 149 22.12 4.25 4.82
C GLY A 149 22.63 5.52 5.49
N GLU A 150 22.30 6.69 4.95
CA GLU A 150 22.62 7.98 5.57
C GLU A 150 21.93 8.17 6.92
N PHE A 151 20.63 7.86 7.01
CA PHE A 151 19.89 7.93 8.28
C PHE A 151 20.49 7.00 9.34
N GLU A 152 20.75 5.74 8.98
CA GLU A 152 21.32 4.74 9.88
C GLU A 152 22.73 5.16 10.32
N LYS A 153 23.58 5.60 9.39
CA LYS A 153 24.92 6.09 9.71
C LYS A 153 24.90 7.27 10.70
N SER A 154 23.96 8.19 10.57
CA SER A 154 23.85 9.34 11.46
C SER A 154 23.21 9.01 12.81
N ASN A 155 22.22 8.11 12.86
CA ASN A 155 21.34 7.98 14.03
C ASN A 155 21.45 6.65 14.77
N ASN A 156 22.10 5.62 14.20
CA ASN A 156 22.13 4.28 14.78
C ASN A 156 22.76 4.26 16.19
N ASP A 157 23.82 5.02 16.45
CA ASP A 157 24.44 5.08 17.79
C ASP A 157 23.51 5.69 18.85
N TYR A 158 22.72 6.69 18.47
CA TYR A 158 21.71 7.28 19.36
C TYR A 158 20.58 6.29 19.65
N ILE A 159 20.03 5.65 18.60
CA ILE A 159 18.99 4.60 18.74
C ILE A 159 19.52 3.47 19.61
N LYS A 160 20.76 3.04 19.38
CA LYS A 160 21.45 2.00 20.15
C LYS A 160 21.43 2.31 21.65
N GLY A 161 21.81 3.53 22.04
CA GLY A 161 21.80 3.95 23.45
C GLY A 161 20.40 3.93 24.08
N LEU A 162 19.37 4.33 23.33
CA LEU A 162 17.98 4.29 23.81
C LEU A 162 17.47 2.85 23.98
N VAL A 163 17.76 1.97 23.02
CA VAL A 163 17.36 0.56 23.07
C VAL A 163 18.13 -0.20 24.15
N GLU A 164 19.43 0.06 24.31
CA GLU A 164 20.25 -0.57 25.35
C GLU A 164 19.75 -0.23 26.76
N SER A 165 19.46 1.04 27.01
CA SER A 165 18.92 1.51 28.30
C SER A 165 17.47 1.06 28.54
N GLY A 166 16.73 0.74 27.48
CA GLY A 166 15.29 0.45 27.52
C GLY A 166 14.42 1.71 27.50
N ALA A 167 14.99 2.87 27.20
CA ALA A 167 14.24 4.12 27.01
C ALA A 167 13.39 4.10 25.73
N ALA A 168 13.80 3.30 24.73
CA ALA A 168 13.02 3.06 23.52
C ALA A 168 13.02 1.59 23.10
N THR A 169 12.04 1.22 22.29
CA THR A 169 12.08 0.03 21.43
C THR A 169 12.21 0.47 19.98
N VAL A 170 12.90 -0.32 19.16
CA VAL A 170 12.98 -0.08 17.71
C VAL A 170 12.37 -1.25 16.93
N GLU A 171 11.45 -0.95 16.02
CA GLU A 171 10.83 -1.90 15.12
C GLU A 171 11.33 -1.68 13.69
N TYR A 172 11.98 -2.69 13.11
CA TYR A 172 12.49 -2.61 11.75
C TYR A 172 11.57 -3.34 10.78
N HIS A 173 11.04 -2.62 9.79
CA HIS A 173 10.22 -3.15 8.70
C HIS A 173 11.03 -3.15 7.39
N PRO A 174 11.71 -4.25 7.04
CA PRO A 174 12.45 -4.33 5.79
C PRO A 174 11.48 -4.47 4.62
N ILE A 175 11.50 -3.49 3.72
CA ILE A 175 10.72 -3.45 2.49
C ILE A 175 11.64 -3.38 1.26
N ALA A 176 11.05 -3.54 0.07
CA ALA A 176 11.80 -3.76 -1.16
C ALA A 176 11.31 -2.86 -2.31
N ILE A 177 11.13 -1.56 -2.05
CA ILE A 177 10.62 -0.59 -3.03
C ILE A 177 11.61 -0.35 -4.19
N LEU A 178 12.91 -0.58 -3.97
CA LEU A 178 13.98 -0.41 -4.95
C LEU A 178 14.37 -1.72 -5.66
N THR A 179 13.52 -2.74 -5.62
CA THR A 179 13.79 -4.06 -6.26
C THR A 179 14.30 -3.94 -7.69
N ASN A 180 13.76 -3.00 -8.48
CA ASN A 180 14.12 -2.82 -9.88
C ASN A 180 15.41 -2.00 -10.11
N MET A 181 16.02 -1.44 -9.06
CA MET A 181 17.20 -0.57 -9.12
C MET A 181 18.52 -1.33 -9.01
N SER A 182 18.51 -2.64 -9.24
CA SER A 182 19.65 -3.54 -8.97
C SER A 182 20.07 -4.41 -10.15
N LEU A 183 20.03 -3.87 -11.38
CA LEU A 183 20.42 -4.54 -12.63
C LEU A 183 19.78 -5.93 -12.83
N GLY A 184 18.52 -6.08 -12.42
CA GLY A 184 17.76 -7.34 -12.53
C GLY A 184 18.06 -8.39 -11.45
N SER A 185 19.02 -8.15 -10.56
CA SER A 185 19.36 -9.06 -9.46
C SER A 185 18.32 -9.08 -8.33
N LYS A 186 17.43 -8.08 -8.27
CA LYS A 186 16.40 -7.90 -7.24
C LYS A 186 16.98 -7.80 -5.83
N TYR A 187 18.09 -7.08 -5.67
CA TYR A 187 18.83 -7.00 -4.41
C TYR A 187 17.94 -6.60 -3.23
N SER A 188 17.13 -5.53 -3.32
CA SER A 188 16.23 -5.11 -2.22
C SER A 188 15.31 -6.24 -1.75
N GLN A 189 14.69 -6.96 -2.68
CA GLN A 189 13.82 -8.10 -2.36
C GLN A 189 14.60 -9.23 -1.65
N ARG A 190 15.78 -9.58 -2.17
CA ARG A 190 16.63 -10.62 -1.56
C ARG A 190 17.16 -10.21 -0.19
N ALA A 191 17.52 -8.94 -0.02
CA ALA A 191 18.01 -8.38 1.23
C ALA A 191 16.91 -8.35 2.30
N ALA A 192 15.70 -7.89 1.96
CA ALA A 192 14.55 -7.93 2.86
C ALA A 192 14.17 -9.38 3.25
N ALA A 193 14.22 -10.33 2.30
CA ALA A 193 14.02 -11.75 2.59
C ALA A 193 15.12 -12.33 3.49
N ALA A 194 16.38 -11.91 3.33
CA ALA A 194 17.49 -12.33 4.18
C ALA A 194 17.36 -11.77 5.60
N ALA A 195 16.90 -10.52 5.73
CA ALA A 195 16.56 -9.92 7.02
C ALA A 195 15.49 -10.73 7.76
N ALA A 196 14.43 -11.13 7.05
CA ALA A 196 13.43 -12.06 7.58
C ALA A 196 14.01 -13.41 8.04
N CYS A 197 15.02 -13.96 7.34
CA CYS A 197 15.72 -15.15 7.80
C CYS A 197 16.45 -14.91 9.13
N VAL A 198 17.09 -13.75 9.31
CA VAL A 198 17.75 -13.38 10.57
C VAL A 198 16.73 -13.19 11.68
N ALA A 199 15.65 -12.43 11.43
CA ALA A 199 14.56 -12.25 12.39
C ALA A 199 13.95 -13.59 12.85
N ASN A 200 13.85 -14.57 11.94
CA ASN A 200 13.29 -15.87 12.28
C ASN A 200 14.24 -16.74 13.13
N TYR A 201 15.54 -16.75 12.82
CA TYR A 201 16.49 -17.75 13.37
C TYR A 201 17.52 -17.17 14.35
N SER A 202 17.72 -15.86 14.37
CA SER A 202 18.63 -15.14 15.30
C SER A 202 18.07 -13.74 15.62
N PRO A 203 16.85 -13.66 16.17
CA PRO A 203 16.15 -12.39 16.35
C PRO A 203 16.90 -11.39 17.25
N ASP A 204 17.57 -11.86 18.30
CA ASP A 204 18.34 -11.01 19.23
C ASP A 204 19.61 -10.39 18.61
N ALA A 205 20.05 -10.87 17.46
CA ALA A 205 21.19 -10.31 16.73
C ALA A 205 20.75 -9.34 15.62
N TYR A 206 19.44 -9.07 15.50
CA TYR A 206 18.90 -8.32 14.37
C TYR A 206 19.37 -6.87 14.34
N PHE A 207 19.51 -6.22 15.50
CA PHE A 207 20.01 -4.84 15.57
C PHE A 207 21.39 -4.70 14.91
N ASP A 208 22.35 -5.52 15.35
CA ASP A 208 23.71 -5.53 14.80
C ASP A 208 23.73 -6.01 13.33
N PHE A 209 22.82 -6.91 12.95
CA PHE A 209 22.65 -7.30 11.55
C PHE A 209 22.17 -6.13 10.68
N ASN A 210 21.21 -5.34 11.15
CA ASN A 210 20.72 -4.17 10.43
C ASN A 210 21.86 -3.16 10.21
N THR A 211 22.65 -2.87 11.26
CA THR A 211 23.86 -2.04 11.14
C THR A 211 24.82 -2.61 10.09
N ALA A 212 25.15 -3.91 10.15
CA ALA A 212 26.08 -4.53 9.22
C ALA A 212 25.60 -4.50 7.75
N MET A 213 24.29 -4.58 7.51
CA MET A 213 23.72 -4.46 6.17
C MET A 213 23.93 -3.06 5.58
N PHE A 214 23.78 -2.01 6.38
CA PHE A 214 24.04 -0.63 5.93
C PHE A 214 25.54 -0.29 5.85
N ASP A 215 26.37 -0.86 6.73
CA ASP A 215 27.84 -0.73 6.64
C ASP A 215 28.41 -1.32 5.33
N ARG A 216 27.71 -2.31 4.76
CA ARG A 216 28.07 -2.96 3.48
C ARG A 216 27.00 -2.75 2.42
N GLN A 217 26.27 -1.64 2.51
CA GLN A 217 25.27 -1.27 1.53
C GLN A 217 25.92 -1.12 0.14
N PRO A 218 25.40 -1.80 -0.89
CA PRO A 218 25.84 -1.57 -2.25
C PRO A 218 25.20 -0.31 -2.84
N ASP A 219 25.86 0.28 -3.83
CA ASP A 219 25.29 1.40 -4.58
C ASP A 219 24.08 0.96 -5.42
N GLU A 220 23.12 1.86 -5.61
CA GLU A 220 22.07 1.71 -6.62
C GLU A 220 22.67 1.51 -8.01
N GLN A 221 21.91 0.89 -8.91
CA GLN A 221 22.36 0.56 -10.27
C GLN A 221 23.55 -0.42 -10.33
N THR A 222 23.86 -1.12 -9.24
CA THR A 222 24.74 -2.29 -9.21
C THR A 222 23.93 -3.58 -9.06
N THR A 223 24.55 -4.74 -9.17
CA THR A 223 23.87 -6.02 -8.85
C THR A 223 23.60 -6.21 -7.36
N GLY A 224 24.11 -5.32 -6.50
CA GLY A 224 24.15 -5.54 -5.06
C GLY A 224 24.91 -6.80 -4.64
N LEU A 225 24.78 -7.17 -3.37
CA LEU A 225 25.42 -8.38 -2.84
C LEU A 225 24.70 -9.64 -3.34
N SER A 226 25.48 -10.64 -3.76
CA SER A 226 24.98 -11.99 -4.02
C SER A 226 24.48 -12.68 -2.74
N ASN A 227 23.72 -13.77 -2.88
CA ASN A 227 23.29 -14.56 -1.71
C ASN A 227 24.47 -15.08 -0.89
N ALA A 228 25.56 -15.50 -1.54
CA ALA A 228 26.77 -15.93 -0.85
C ALA A 228 27.41 -14.80 -0.03
N GLN A 229 27.45 -13.57 -0.58
CA GLN A 229 27.94 -12.39 0.14
C GLN A 229 27.03 -11.99 1.29
N LEU A 230 25.69 -12.02 1.11
CA LEU A 230 24.72 -11.79 2.19
C LEU A 230 24.91 -12.79 3.33
N ILE A 231 25.04 -14.08 3.02
CA ILE A 231 25.28 -15.13 4.01
C ILE A 231 26.61 -14.91 4.74
N SER A 232 27.66 -14.53 4.01
CA SER A 232 28.97 -14.24 4.60
C SER A 232 28.90 -13.05 5.56
N LEU A 233 28.22 -11.96 5.15
CA LEU A 233 27.97 -10.79 5.99
C LEU A 233 27.22 -11.20 7.25
N ILE A 234 26.10 -11.91 7.13
CA ILE A 234 25.28 -12.36 8.27
C ILE A 234 26.11 -13.20 9.23
N LYS A 235 26.91 -14.15 8.75
CA LYS A 235 27.77 -14.98 9.61
C LYS A 235 28.85 -14.19 10.35
N GLY A 236 29.23 -13.02 9.86
CA GLY A 236 30.20 -12.14 10.49
C GLY A 236 29.63 -11.28 11.62
N VAL A 237 28.30 -11.22 11.77
CA VAL A 237 27.63 -10.43 12.81
C VAL A 237 27.68 -11.17 14.14
N SER A 238 28.02 -10.45 15.21
CA SER A 238 28.05 -10.99 16.57
C SER A 238 26.66 -11.47 17.00
N GLY A 239 26.61 -12.57 17.75
CA GLY A 239 25.35 -13.12 18.27
C GLY A 239 24.51 -13.88 17.23
N ILE A 240 24.89 -13.92 15.95
CA ILE A 240 24.21 -14.76 14.96
C ILE A 240 24.42 -16.24 15.30
N THR A 241 23.31 -16.96 15.42
CA THR A 241 23.24 -18.39 15.66
C THR A 241 22.55 -19.08 14.49
N ASN A 242 22.34 -20.40 14.54
CA ASN A 242 21.56 -21.13 13.52
C ASN A 242 22.01 -20.88 12.07
N THR A 243 23.31 -20.65 11.86
CA THR A 243 23.88 -20.16 10.59
C THR A 243 23.59 -21.07 9.40
N SER A 244 23.46 -22.39 9.63
CA SER A 244 23.07 -23.34 8.59
C SER A 244 21.62 -23.12 8.12
N GLN A 245 20.68 -22.94 9.05
CA GLN A 245 19.28 -22.65 8.73
C GLN A 245 19.13 -21.30 8.04
N ILE A 246 19.86 -20.28 8.51
CA ILE A 246 19.89 -18.96 7.86
C ILE A 246 20.46 -19.08 6.44
N SER A 247 21.59 -19.77 6.26
CA SER A 247 22.20 -19.95 4.93
C SER A 247 21.25 -20.63 3.95
N LYS A 248 20.57 -21.69 4.41
CA LYS A 248 19.54 -22.37 3.62
C LYS A 248 18.37 -21.43 3.30
N CYS A 249 17.87 -20.71 4.30
CA CYS A 249 16.75 -19.78 4.16
C CYS A 249 17.02 -18.70 3.10
N VAL A 250 18.22 -18.12 3.11
CA VAL A 250 18.66 -17.10 2.14
C VAL A 250 18.82 -17.69 0.74
N ASN A 251 19.45 -18.86 0.61
CA ASN A 251 19.65 -19.51 -0.69
C ASN A 251 18.32 -19.91 -1.34
N ASP A 252 17.41 -20.46 -0.55
CA ASP A 252 16.08 -20.86 -1.02
C ASP A 252 15.14 -19.66 -1.24
N GLN A 253 15.56 -18.46 -0.86
CA GLN A 253 14.74 -17.25 -0.87
C GLN A 253 13.38 -17.44 -0.17
N THR A 254 13.42 -18.15 0.97
CA THR A 254 12.22 -18.61 1.70
C THR A 254 11.18 -17.51 1.94
N TYR A 255 11.66 -16.29 2.21
CA TYR A 255 10.83 -15.13 2.54
C TYR A 255 10.72 -14.09 1.41
N ALA A 256 11.09 -14.43 0.17
CA ALA A 256 11.04 -13.47 -0.95
C ALA A 256 9.62 -13.07 -1.35
N SER A 257 8.64 -13.97 -1.26
CA SER A 257 7.22 -13.64 -1.48
C SER A 257 6.64 -12.83 -0.32
N TRP A 258 7.05 -13.14 0.91
CA TRP A 258 6.72 -12.32 2.08
C TRP A 258 7.24 -10.89 1.91
N ALA A 259 8.50 -10.70 1.51
CA ALA A 259 9.09 -9.37 1.32
C ALA A 259 8.32 -8.51 0.30
N VAL A 260 7.89 -9.12 -0.81
CA VAL A 260 7.01 -8.44 -1.80
C VAL A 260 5.68 -8.06 -1.16
N SER A 261 5.06 -8.98 -0.43
CA SER A 261 3.74 -8.77 0.17
C SER A 261 3.78 -7.71 1.29
N ALA A 262 4.81 -7.74 2.15
CA ALA A 262 5.07 -6.74 3.19
C ALA A 262 5.26 -5.36 2.58
N THR A 263 6.07 -5.26 1.51
CA THR A 263 6.25 -4.02 0.75
C THR A 263 4.92 -3.49 0.21
N GLN A 264 4.08 -4.36 -0.37
CA GLN A 264 2.79 -3.94 -0.90
C GLN A 264 1.83 -3.49 0.20
N ARG A 265 1.80 -4.16 1.36
CA ARG A 265 1.01 -3.71 2.51
C ARG A 265 1.44 -2.33 2.99
N ALA A 266 2.74 -2.11 3.13
CA ALA A 266 3.29 -0.80 3.53
C ALA A 266 2.94 0.32 2.52
N LEU A 267 2.98 0.03 1.22
CA LEU A 267 2.63 0.99 0.16
C LEU A 267 1.12 1.21 -0.01
N ALA A 268 0.29 0.22 0.34
CA ALA A 268 -1.15 0.30 0.24
C ALA A 268 -1.78 0.99 1.46
N GLY A 269 -1.24 0.72 2.66
CA GLY A 269 -1.81 1.16 3.93
C GLY A 269 -3.11 0.44 4.31
N PRO A 270 -3.71 0.80 5.46
CA PRO A 270 -3.17 1.68 6.49
C PRO A 270 -1.94 1.07 7.19
N LEU A 271 -1.10 1.92 7.78
CA LEU A 271 -0.04 1.47 8.68
C LEU A 271 -0.57 1.37 10.10
N ASP A 272 -0.24 0.29 10.79
CA ASP A 272 -0.69 0.08 12.16
C ASP A 272 -0.02 1.07 13.14
N GLY A 273 -0.78 1.55 14.12
CA GLY A 273 -0.24 2.38 15.21
C GLY A 273 0.18 3.80 14.81
N THR A 274 -0.24 4.32 13.65
CA THR A 274 0.13 5.66 13.18
C THR A 274 -0.99 6.35 12.40
N ALA A 275 -0.93 7.69 12.36
CA ALA A 275 -1.76 8.51 11.47
C ALA A 275 -1.22 8.55 10.03
N VAL A 276 -0.03 8.00 9.77
CA VAL A 276 0.56 7.91 8.42
C VAL A 276 -0.21 6.85 7.63
N PRO A 277 -0.89 7.24 6.54
CA PRO A 277 -1.80 6.32 5.86
C PRO A 277 -1.08 5.22 5.09
N LYS A 278 0.13 5.48 4.58
CA LYS A 278 0.97 4.53 3.82
C LYS A 278 2.37 5.07 3.67
N ILE A 279 3.31 4.18 3.36
CA ILE A 279 4.68 4.54 2.99
C ILE A 279 4.70 5.11 1.57
N THR A 280 5.45 6.18 1.36
CA THR A 280 5.71 6.78 0.02
C THR A 280 7.19 6.77 -0.36
N SER A 281 8.08 6.61 0.61
CA SER A 281 9.53 6.65 0.44
C SER A 281 10.23 5.93 1.59
N THR A 282 11.49 5.56 1.39
CA THR A 282 12.38 5.06 2.45
C THR A 282 13.53 6.04 2.70
N PRO A 283 14.00 6.18 3.95
CA PRO A 283 13.39 5.61 5.14
C PRO A 283 12.05 6.32 5.43
N THR A 284 11.10 5.64 6.05
CA THR A 284 10.03 6.31 6.78
C THR A 284 10.22 5.93 8.24
N VAL A 285 10.48 6.94 9.07
CA VAL A 285 10.77 6.77 10.48
C VAL A 285 9.61 7.36 11.27
N LEU A 286 9.04 6.56 12.16
CA LEU A 286 7.95 6.94 13.03
C LEU A 286 8.43 6.89 14.47
N VAL A 287 8.12 7.92 15.25
CA VAL A 287 8.34 7.94 16.70
C VAL A 287 7.01 8.13 17.40
N ASN A 288 6.57 7.16 18.20
CA ASN A 288 5.22 7.13 18.77
C ASN A 288 4.12 7.36 17.72
N GLY A 289 4.29 6.76 16.54
CA GLY A 289 3.38 6.90 15.41
C GLY A 289 3.46 8.24 14.66
N GLN A 290 4.29 9.20 15.10
CA GLN A 290 4.52 10.48 14.42
C GLN A 290 5.67 10.37 13.42
N GLN A 291 5.50 10.87 12.19
CA GLN A 291 6.52 10.77 11.16
C GLN A 291 7.65 11.78 11.35
N TYR A 292 8.88 11.30 11.43
CA TYR A 292 10.08 12.12 11.30
C TYR A 292 10.23 12.58 9.85
N GLN A 293 10.52 13.85 9.67
CA GLN A 293 10.79 14.38 8.34
C GLN A 293 12.26 14.20 7.99
N ASN A 294 12.53 13.53 6.87
CA ASN A 294 13.88 13.28 6.40
C ASN A 294 14.52 14.57 5.89
N ILE A 295 15.18 15.30 6.79
CA ILE A 295 15.94 16.51 6.47
C ILE A 295 17.39 16.11 6.24
N SER A 296 17.90 16.39 5.03
CA SER A 296 19.30 16.13 4.67
C SER A 296 20.14 17.40 4.81
N PRO A 297 21.36 17.34 5.37
CA PRO A 297 21.99 16.13 5.93
C PRO A 297 21.34 15.70 7.25
N PHE A 298 21.29 14.38 7.50
CA PHE A 298 20.82 13.87 8.78
C PHE A 298 21.81 14.19 9.89
N THR A 299 21.33 14.79 10.98
CA THR A 299 22.13 14.97 12.21
C THR A 299 21.49 14.20 13.38
N PRO A 300 22.31 13.63 14.29
CA PRO A 300 21.79 13.02 15.51
C PRO A 300 20.97 14.00 16.37
N GLU A 301 21.32 15.29 16.35
CA GLU A 301 20.63 16.33 17.11
C GLU A 301 19.20 16.53 16.62
N ASP A 302 18.98 16.66 15.30
CA ASP A 302 17.64 16.82 14.73
C ASP A 302 16.73 15.63 15.06
N PHE A 303 17.26 14.41 14.95
CA PHE A 303 16.49 13.21 15.26
C PHE A 303 16.21 13.08 16.76
N SER A 304 17.20 13.34 17.62
CA SER A 304 16.99 13.30 19.08
C SER A 304 15.99 14.35 19.57
N ASN A 305 16.01 15.57 19.03
CA ASN A 305 15.01 16.60 19.30
C ASN A 305 13.61 16.17 18.88
N PHE A 306 13.50 15.52 17.71
CA PHE A 306 12.23 14.95 17.26
C PHE A 306 11.73 13.86 18.21
N VAL A 307 12.61 12.94 18.65
CA VAL A 307 12.25 11.88 19.59
C VAL A 307 11.71 12.45 20.90
N VAL A 308 12.37 13.45 21.48
CA VAL A 308 11.92 14.13 22.70
C VAL A 308 10.56 14.80 22.50
N THR A 309 10.38 15.48 21.36
CA THR A 309 9.12 16.16 21.03
C THR A 309 7.97 15.17 20.87
N ALA A 310 8.18 14.08 20.12
CA ALA A 310 7.17 13.04 19.90
C ALA A 310 6.79 12.33 21.21
N ALA A 311 7.77 12.06 22.08
CA ALA A 311 7.53 11.54 23.42
C ALA A 311 6.68 12.51 24.26
N GLY A 312 7.02 13.80 24.27
CA GLY A 312 6.26 14.85 24.98
C GLY A 312 4.81 14.99 24.52
N ASN A 313 4.57 14.98 23.20
CA ASN A 313 3.21 15.10 22.63
C ASN A 313 2.31 13.91 23.02
N SER A 314 2.90 12.72 23.17
CA SER A 314 2.16 11.51 23.57
C SER A 314 1.59 11.64 25.00
N TYR A 315 2.29 12.35 25.89
CA TYR A 315 1.78 12.66 27.24
C TYR A 315 0.62 13.67 27.21
N THR A 316 0.66 14.68 26.32
CA THR A 316 -0.40 15.69 26.23
C THR A 316 -1.70 15.15 25.63
N ASP A 317 -1.61 14.23 24.67
CA ASP A 317 -2.78 13.56 24.09
C ASP A 317 -3.45 12.62 25.11
N THR A 318 -2.65 11.95 25.94
CA THR A 318 -3.16 11.11 27.04
C THR A 318 -3.77 11.96 28.18
N ALA A 319 -3.22 13.14 28.48
CA ALA A 319 -3.76 14.04 29.50
C ALA A 319 -5.10 14.70 29.09
N THR A 320 -5.34 14.88 27.79
CA THR A 320 -6.58 15.49 27.27
C THR A 320 -7.79 14.54 27.31
N SER A 321 -7.56 13.24 27.56
CA SER A 321 -8.63 12.25 27.80
C SER A 321 -9.01 12.09 29.28
N SER A 322 -8.61 13.05 30.14
CA SER A 322 -9.08 13.16 31.53
C SER A 322 -10.63 13.25 31.58
N PRO A 323 -11.31 12.47 32.44
CA PRO A 323 -12.77 12.49 32.52
C PRO A 323 -13.24 13.90 32.86
N SER A 324 -14.25 14.35 32.12
CA SER A 324 -15.03 15.56 32.44
C SER A 324 -15.26 15.63 33.96
N PRO A 325 -14.94 16.76 34.64
CA PRO A 325 -15.18 16.86 36.07
C PRO A 325 -16.66 16.57 36.33
N SER A 326 -16.92 15.54 37.12
CA SER A 326 -18.27 15.18 37.55
C SER A 326 -18.94 16.44 38.12
N PRO A 327 -20.16 16.81 37.71
CA PRO A 327 -20.81 18.02 38.19
C PRO A 327 -20.92 17.95 39.71
N THR A 328 -20.36 18.96 40.38
CA THR A 328 -20.44 19.14 41.82
C THR A 328 -21.91 19.04 42.27
N PRO A 329 -22.25 18.19 43.26
CA PRO A 329 -23.61 18.13 43.75
C PRO A 329 -24.02 19.49 44.34
N SER A 330 -25.11 20.04 43.83
CA SER A 330 -25.73 21.28 44.31
C SER A 330 -26.09 21.13 45.80
N PRO A 331 -25.80 22.12 46.67
CA PRO A 331 -26.12 22.00 48.09
C PRO A 331 -27.64 21.98 48.31
N THR A 332 -28.11 20.90 48.95
CA THR A 332 -29.48 20.74 49.45
C THR A 332 -29.85 21.88 50.39
N PRO A 333 -31.03 22.52 50.26
CA PRO A 333 -31.45 23.56 51.19
C PRO A 333 -31.76 22.98 52.57
N THR A 334 -31.03 23.46 53.58
CA THR A 334 -31.23 23.16 55.00
C THR A 334 -32.63 23.57 55.44
N LYS A 335 -33.42 22.60 55.95
CA LYS A 335 -34.68 22.89 56.63
C LYS A 335 -34.40 23.63 57.93
N THR A 336 -34.96 24.83 58.04
CA THR A 336 -35.03 25.67 59.24
C THR A 336 -35.68 24.92 60.40
N SER A 337 -34.97 24.77 61.52
CA SER A 337 -35.55 24.35 62.78
C SER A 337 -36.15 25.56 63.50
N THR A 338 -37.46 25.49 63.79
CA THR A 338 -38.18 26.42 64.66
C THR A 338 -37.86 26.11 66.13
N PRO A 339 -37.65 27.11 67.01
CA PRO A 339 -37.30 26.86 68.40
C PRO A 339 -38.52 26.45 69.22
N SER A 340 -38.39 25.36 69.98
CA SER A 340 -39.39 24.90 70.94
C SER A 340 -39.31 25.74 72.22
N LYS A 341 -40.39 26.46 72.54
CA LYS A 341 -40.56 27.24 73.78
C LYS A 341 -40.76 26.30 74.96
N LYS A 342 -39.94 26.47 76.01
CA LYS A 342 -40.28 26.07 77.38
C LYS A 342 -41.27 27.08 77.98
N LYS A 343 -42.48 26.64 78.24
CA LYS A 343 -43.07 26.61 79.59
C LYS A 343 -43.94 25.37 79.71
#